data_AF-A0A7S0M176-F1
#
_entry.id   AF-A0A7S0M176-F1
#
_cell.length_a   1.000
_cell.length_b   1.000
_cell.length_c   1.000
_cell.angle_alpha   90.00
_cell.angle_beta   90.00
_cell.angle_gamma   90.00
#
_symmetry.space_group_name_H-M   'P 1'
#
loop_
_entity.id
_entity.type
_entity.pdbx_description
1 polymer ?
#
loop_
_entity_poly.entity_id
_entity_poly.type
_entity_poly.pdbx_seq_one_letter_code
_entity_poly.pdbx_strand_id
1 'polypeptide(L)'
;AVSSAERCYAEWVIEEADNDCSIMIGVTDLDAALPAGQGMHTKPGSRMYYCHNSRSWPDNRDWGATGRRARGERVGLLVERGSVWVYVNWARLGPGPMATDVPQRVRFAVQMLTPGARLRL
;
A
#
# COMPACT_ATOMS: atom_id res chain seq x y z
N ALA A 1 16.75 21.92 11.72
CA ALA A 1 15.44 21.22 11.69
C ALA A 1 15.41 20.37 10.42
N VAL A 2 15.20 19.06 10.54
CA VAL A 2 15.09 18.19 9.36
C VAL A 2 13.75 18.50 8.71
N SER A 3 13.77 18.98 7.46
CA SER A 3 12.58 19.18 6.64
C SER A 3 11.78 17.89 6.65
N SER A 4 10.55 17.93 7.17
CA SER A 4 9.57 16.87 6.95
C SER A 4 9.40 16.77 5.44
N ALA A 5 9.76 15.64 4.84
CA ALA A 5 9.56 15.45 3.42
C ALA A 5 8.07 15.66 3.10
N GLU A 6 7.71 16.77 2.45
CA GLU A 6 6.33 17.08 2.03
C GLU A 6 5.79 16.03 1.06
N ARG A 7 6.71 15.23 0.52
CA ARG A 7 6.53 14.18 -0.45
C ARG A 7 7.48 13.02 -0.16
N CYS A 8 6.98 11.80 -0.05
CA CYS A 8 7.81 10.60 -0.01
C CYS A 8 7.26 9.53 -0.96
N TYR A 9 8.15 8.71 -1.51
CA TYR A 9 7.81 7.65 -2.45
C TYR A 9 8.55 6.37 -2.09
N ALA A 10 7.85 5.25 -2.19
CA ALA A 10 8.42 3.91 -2.08
C ALA A 10 7.81 3.02 -3.17
N GLU A 11 8.62 2.13 -3.73
CA GLU A 11 8.21 1.20 -4.78
C GLU A 11 8.61 -0.22 -4.37
N TRP A 12 7.74 -1.18 -4.64
CA TRP A 12 8.02 -2.60 -4.46
C TRP A 12 7.83 -3.33 -5.77
N VAL A 13 8.75 -4.24 -6.07
CA VAL A 13 8.67 -5.17 -7.20
C VAL A 13 8.14 -6.50 -6.67
N ILE A 14 7.10 -7.03 -7.30
CA ILE A 14 6.57 -8.36 -6.97
C ILE A 14 7.50 -9.41 -7.55
N GLU A 15 8.17 -10.18 -6.69
CA GLU A 15 9.08 -11.24 -7.13
C GLU A 15 8.40 -12.61 -7.15
N GLU A 16 7.53 -12.85 -6.18
CA GLU A 16 6.73 -14.06 -6.10
C GLU A 16 5.35 -13.75 -5.52
N ALA A 17 4.32 -14.24 -6.20
CA ALA A 17 2.95 -14.19 -5.74
C ALA A 17 2.26 -15.50 -6.17
N ASP A 18 1.59 -16.18 -5.26
CA ASP A 18 0.72 -17.34 -5.52
C ASP A 18 -0.72 -16.92 -5.87
N ASN A 19 -1.56 -17.82 -6.38
CA ASN A 19 -2.92 -17.45 -6.85
C ASN A 19 -3.79 -16.76 -5.79
N ASP A 20 -3.53 -17.01 -4.51
CA ASP A 20 -4.24 -16.40 -3.39
C ASP A 20 -3.49 -15.22 -2.75
N CYS A 21 -2.41 -14.75 -3.39
CA CYS A 21 -1.44 -13.83 -2.78
C CYS A 21 -2.07 -12.51 -2.39
N SER A 22 -2.49 -12.43 -1.13
CA SER A 22 -3.00 -11.21 -0.54
C SER A 22 -1.82 -10.38 -0.04
N ILE A 23 -1.03 -9.86 -1.00
CA ILE A 23 -0.09 -8.76 -0.76
C ILE A 23 -0.90 -7.48 -0.64
N MET A 24 -0.68 -6.77 0.46
CA MET A 24 -1.22 -5.43 0.69
C MET A 24 -0.06 -4.47 0.88
N ILE A 25 -0.09 -3.35 0.17
CA ILE A 25 0.95 -2.32 0.25
C ILE A 25 0.25 -1.02 0.60
N GLY A 26 0.73 -0.31 1.61
CA GLY A 26 0.03 0.86 2.10
C GLY A 26 0.87 1.74 3.01
N VAL A 27 0.15 2.56 3.76
CA VAL A 27 0.70 3.34 4.86
C VAL A 27 -0.05 3.02 6.14
N THR A 28 0.64 3.19 7.26
CA THR A 28 0.06 3.06 8.61
C THR A 28 0.64 4.12 9.52
N ASP A 29 -0.07 4.48 10.57
CA ASP A 29 0.39 5.43 11.58
C ASP A 29 1.71 4.93 12.22
N LEU A 30 2.70 5.81 12.38
CA LEU A 30 3.97 5.48 13.02
C LEU A 30 3.78 4.97 14.46
N ASP A 31 2.83 5.56 15.19
CA ASP A 31 2.72 5.40 16.64
C ASP A 31 1.70 4.32 17.07
N ALA A 32 0.83 3.83 16.16
CA ALA A 32 -0.17 2.84 16.56
C ALA A 32 0.45 1.45 16.80
N ALA A 33 0.07 0.81 17.90
CA ALA A 33 0.45 -0.56 18.22
C ALA A 33 -0.28 -1.56 17.31
N LEU A 34 0.39 -2.66 16.96
CA LEU A 34 -0.27 -3.80 16.31
C LEU A 34 -0.90 -4.66 17.42
N PRO A 35 -2.22 -4.86 17.44
CA PRO A 35 -2.83 -5.84 18.34
C PRO A 35 -2.28 -7.24 18.02
N ALA A 36 -1.99 -8.02 19.05
CA ALA A 36 -1.49 -9.38 18.87
C ALA A 36 -2.43 -10.20 17.96
N GLY A 37 -1.86 -10.92 17.00
CA GLY A 37 -2.60 -11.79 16.08
C GLY A 37 -3.40 -11.07 14.98
N GLN A 38 -3.27 -9.75 14.83
CA GLN A 38 -3.94 -9.00 13.77
C GLN A 38 -3.01 -8.58 12.64
N GLY A 39 -3.59 -8.40 11.44
CA GLY A 39 -2.87 -7.95 10.25
C GLY A 39 -2.59 -6.45 10.26
N MET A 40 -1.56 -6.01 9.53
CA MET A 40 -1.22 -4.59 9.41
C MET A 40 -2.39 -3.72 8.94
N HIS A 41 -3.26 -4.22 8.07
CA HIS A 41 -4.42 -3.46 7.60
C HIS A 41 -5.43 -3.12 8.71
N THR A 42 -5.49 -3.86 9.82
CA THR A 42 -6.41 -3.56 10.93
C THR A 42 -5.88 -2.51 11.89
N LYS A 43 -4.61 -2.12 11.77
CA LYS A 43 -4.01 -1.08 12.61
C LYS A 43 -4.72 0.27 12.36
N PRO A 44 -5.04 1.06 13.40
CA PRO A 44 -5.62 2.39 13.25
C PRO A 44 -4.84 3.25 12.25
N GLY A 45 -5.57 4.00 11.42
CA GLY A 45 -4.97 4.86 10.40
C GLY A 45 -4.39 4.13 9.18
N SER A 46 -4.48 2.79 9.11
CA SER A 46 -3.98 2.06 7.94
C SER A 46 -4.80 2.36 6.69
N ARG A 47 -4.08 2.52 5.58
CA ARG A 47 -4.61 2.74 4.23
C ARG A 47 -3.83 1.86 3.29
N MET A 48 -4.45 0.80 2.79
CA MET A 48 -3.75 -0.26 2.06
C MET A 48 -4.34 -0.47 0.68
N TYR A 49 -3.50 -0.81 -0.28
CA TYR A 49 -3.85 -1.26 -1.62
C TYR A 49 -3.67 -2.77 -1.71
N TYR A 50 -4.70 -3.49 -2.14
CA TYR A 50 -4.69 -4.93 -2.37
C TYR A 50 -4.13 -5.21 -3.77
N CYS A 51 -2.97 -5.86 -3.82
CA CYS A 51 -2.34 -6.19 -5.09
C CYS A 51 -3.12 -7.26 -5.87
N HIS A 52 -3.89 -8.13 -5.21
CA HIS A 52 -4.59 -9.22 -5.90
C HIS A 52 -5.90 -8.81 -6.62
N ASN A 53 -6.55 -7.74 -6.18
CA ASN A 53 -7.86 -7.33 -6.73
C ASN A 53 -7.98 -5.83 -6.99
N SER A 54 -6.88 -5.07 -6.83
CA SER A 54 -6.81 -3.63 -7.03
C SER A 54 -7.82 -2.83 -6.20
N ARG A 55 -8.18 -3.31 -5.02
CA ARG A 55 -9.03 -2.56 -4.09
C ARG A 55 -8.21 -1.83 -3.04
N SER A 56 -8.84 -0.92 -2.32
CA SER A 56 -8.26 -0.28 -1.12
C SER A 56 -8.91 -0.76 0.18
N TRP A 57 -8.19 -0.60 1.29
CA TRP A 57 -8.70 -0.74 2.64
C TRP A 57 -8.65 0.63 3.35
N PRO A 58 -9.64 1.01 4.17
CA PRO A 58 -10.82 0.23 4.57
C PRO A 58 -12.04 0.36 3.65
N ASP A 59 -12.02 1.28 2.68
CA ASP A 59 -13.21 1.64 1.90
C ASP A 59 -13.58 0.66 0.78
N ASN A 60 -12.77 -0.37 0.54
CA ASN A 60 -12.97 -1.40 -0.49
C ASN A 60 -13.22 -0.82 -1.90
N ARG A 61 -12.70 0.38 -2.16
CA ARG A 61 -12.86 1.08 -3.44
C ARG A 61 -12.05 0.35 -4.50
N ASP A 62 -12.66 0.15 -5.67
CA ASP A 62 -12.00 -0.41 -6.85
C ASP A 62 -11.19 0.68 -7.57
N TRP A 63 -9.92 0.38 -7.84
CA TRP A 63 -8.98 1.29 -8.52
C TRP A 63 -8.85 1.02 -10.02
N GLY A 64 -9.75 0.21 -10.60
CA GLY A 64 -9.96 0.10 -12.05
C GLY A 64 -8.86 -0.64 -12.82
N ALA A 65 -7.77 -1.03 -12.16
CA ALA A 65 -6.81 -1.96 -12.71
C ALA A 65 -7.37 -3.37 -12.53
N THR A 66 -8.20 -3.83 -13.46
CA THR A 66 -8.76 -5.18 -13.39
C THR A 66 -7.62 -6.20 -13.40
N GLY A 67 -7.66 -7.13 -12.44
CA GLY A 67 -6.70 -8.22 -12.35
C GLY A 67 -5.65 -8.08 -11.26
N ARG A 68 -5.10 -9.24 -10.92
CA ARG A 68 -4.09 -9.44 -9.90
C ARG A 68 -2.74 -8.90 -10.36
N ARG A 69 -2.02 -8.25 -9.45
CA ARG A 69 -0.65 -7.86 -9.72
C ARG A 69 0.24 -9.10 -9.86
N ALA A 70 1.01 -9.16 -10.93
CA ALA A 70 1.83 -10.29 -11.32
C ALA A 70 3.31 -10.09 -10.96
N ARG A 71 4.07 -11.19 -11.04
CA ARG A 71 5.53 -11.16 -10.91
C ARG A 71 6.14 -10.17 -11.93
N GLY A 72 7.06 -9.34 -11.46
CA GLY A 72 7.74 -8.31 -12.22
C GLY A 72 7.04 -6.95 -12.18
N GLU A 73 5.76 -6.89 -11.79
CA GLU A 73 5.07 -5.62 -11.67
C GLU A 73 5.60 -4.80 -10.49
N ARG A 74 5.65 -3.48 -10.71
CA ARG A 74 6.05 -2.48 -9.73
C ARG A 74 4.82 -1.83 -9.14
N VAL A 75 4.71 -1.82 -7.82
CA VAL A 75 3.67 -1.12 -7.09
C VAL A 75 4.32 -0.01 -6.28
N GLY A 76 4.00 1.23 -6.61
CA GLY A 76 4.54 2.42 -5.96
C GLY A 76 3.50 3.14 -5.12
N LEU A 77 3.93 3.69 -3.99
CA LEU A 77 3.13 4.59 -3.17
C LEU A 77 3.80 5.95 -3.08
N LEU A 78 3.04 6.99 -3.41
CA LEU A 78 3.42 8.38 -3.22
C LEU A 78 2.58 8.95 -2.09
N VAL A 79 3.21 9.39 -1.00
CA VAL A 79 2.56 10.21 0.02
C VAL A 79 2.92 11.67 -0.26
N GLU A 80 1.93 12.52 -0.48
CA GLU A 80 2.11 13.93 -0.77
C GLU A 80 0.99 14.72 -0.11
N ARG A 81 1.33 15.68 0.76
CA ARG A 81 0.37 16.60 1.40
C ARG A 81 -0.85 15.91 2.01
N GLY A 82 -0.62 14.85 2.79
CA GLY A 82 -1.68 14.07 3.45
C GLY A 82 -2.51 13.19 2.51
N SER A 83 -2.10 13.04 1.25
CA SER A 83 -2.73 12.15 0.28
C SER A 83 -1.80 11.01 -0.09
N VAL A 84 -2.37 9.82 -0.36
CA VAL A 84 -1.62 8.64 -0.82
C VAL A 84 -2.07 8.28 -2.22
N TRP A 85 -1.14 8.21 -3.17
CA TRP A 85 -1.40 7.81 -4.54
C TRP A 85 -0.73 6.47 -4.83
N VAL A 86 -1.40 5.64 -5.62
CA VAL A 86 -0.89 4.33 -6.04
C VAL A 86 -0.42 4.41 -7.48
N TYR A 87 0.73 3.81 -7.77
CA TYR A 87 1.29 3.66 -9.10
C TYR A 87 1.49 2.18 -9.38
N VAL A 88 1.16 1.73 -10.60
CA VAL A 88 1.50 0.39 -11.08
C VAL A 88 2.27 0.53 -12.38
N ASN A 89 3.49 -0.02 -12.44
CA ASN A 89 4.41 0.13 -13.57
C ASN A 89 4.51 1.60 -14.02
N TRP A 90 4.68 2.50 -13.03
CA TRP A 90 4.75 3.96 -13.20
C TRP A 90 3.48 4.66 -13.71
N ALA A 91 2.39 3.93 -13.97
CA ALA A 91 1.09 4.51 -14.25
C ALA A 91 0.33 4.79 -12.94
N ARG A 92 -0.11 6.03 -12.74
CA ARG A 92 -0.95 6.40 -11.60
C ARG A 92 -2.31 5.70 -11.70
N LEU A 93 -2.76 5.07 -10.62
CA LEU A 93 -4.08 4.45 -10.56
C LEU A 93 -5.16 5.43 -10.08
N GLY A 94 -6.35 5.28 -10.66
CA GLY A 94 -7.57 5.99 -10.31
C GLY A 94 -7.58 7.51 -10.57
N PRO A 95 -8.74 8.16 -10.43
CA PRO A 95 -8.91 9.58 -10.69
C PRO A 95 -8.40 10.49 -9.55
N GLY A 96 -8.10 9.93 -8.38
CA GLY A 96 -7.72 10.68 -7.17
C GLY A 96 -6.79 9.85 -6.26
N PRO A 97 -6.46 10.35 -5.06
CA PRO A 97 -5.64 9.60 -4.13
C PRO A 97 -6.43 8.42 -3.53
N MET A 98 -5.72 7.33 -3.25
CA MET A 98 -6.23 6.17 -2.51
C MET A 98 -6.75 6.54 -1.13
N ALA A 99 -6.06 7.47 -0.46
CA ALA A 99 -6.47 7.99 0.82
C ALA A 99 -6.16 9.47 0.89
N THR A 100 -7.05 10.23 1.53
CA THR A 100 -6.84 11.62 1.96
C THR A 100 -6.70 11.67 3.47
N ASP A 101 -6.30 12.84 3.98
CA ASP A 101 -6.23 13.15 5.41
C ASP A 101 -5.33 12.17 6.17
N VAL A 102 -4.29 11.68 5.49
CA VAL A 102 -3.28 10.79 6.06
C VAL A 102 -2.38 11.59 7.00
N PRO A 103 -2.14 11.10 8.24
CA PRO A 103 -1.27 11.78 9.20
C PRO A 103 0.13 12.05 8.63
N GLN A 104 0.79 13.10 9.12
CA GLN A 104 2.17 13.41 8.71
C GLN A 104 3.18 12.36 9.17
N ARG A 105 2.86 11.60 10.23
CA ARG A 105 3.73 10.58 10.82
C ARG A 105 3.24 9.18 10.43
N VAL A 106 3.55 8.77 9.21
CA VAL A 106 3.25 7.42 8.72
C VAL A 106 4.50 6.62 8.39
N ARG A 107 4.36 5.30 8.35
CA ARG A 107 5.31 4.38 7.72
C ARG A 107 4.69 3.78 6.49
N PHE A 108 5.50 3.52 5.48
CA PHE A 108 5.16 2.53 4.48
C PHE A 108 5.04 1.16 5.16
N ALA A 109 3.99 0.43 4.78
CA ALA A 109 3.66 -0.86 5.36
C ALA A 109 3.35 -1.85 4.25
N VAL A 110 3.82 -3.08 4.46
CA VAL A 110 3.50 -4.23 3.63
C VAL A 110 2.90 -5.29 4.53
N GLN A 111 1.84 -5.94 4.05
CA GLN A 111 1.34 -7.16 4.62
C GLN A 111 1.38 -8.27 3.56
N MET A 112 2.01 -9.38 3.91
CA MET A 112 2.02 -10.60 3.10
C MET A 112 1.25 -11.66 3.88
N LEU A 113 0.13 -12.10 3.31
CA LEU A 113 -0.79 -13.04 3.97
C LEU A 113 -0.57 -14.49 3.55
N THR A 114 0.01 -14.74 2.38
CA THR A 114 0.30 -16.09 1.91
C THR A 114 1.78 -16.44 2.09
N PRO A 115 2.10 -17.67 2.53
CA PRO A 115 3.47 -18.17 2.54
C PRO A 115 4.08 -18.12 1.13
N GLY A 116 5.34 -17.72 1.02
CA GLY A 116 6.07 -17.68 -0.25
C GLY A 116 5.93 -16.38 -1.04
N ALA A 117 5.06 -15.45 -0.64
CA ALA A 117 5.02 -14.11 -1.20
C ALA A 117 6.37 -13.39 -1.01
N ARG A 118 6.89 -12.77 -2.08
CA ARG A 118 8.15 -12.02 -2.05
C ARG A 118 8.02 -10.69 -2.75
N LEU A 119 8.51 -9.66 -2.07
CA LEU A 119 8.68 -8.31 -2.61
C LEU A 119 10.13 -7.90 -2.50
N ARG A 120 10.60 -7.12 -3.47
CA ARG A 120 11.86 -6.38 -3.38
C ARG A 120 11.57 -4.88 -3.32
N LEU A 121 12.19 -4.21 -2.35
CA LEU A 121 12.24 -2.75 -2.26
C LEU A 121 13.33 -2.20 -3.20
#